data_AF-A0A8T3ZML7-F1
#
_entry.id   AF-A0A8T3ZML7-F1
#
_cell.length_a   1.000
_cell.length_b   1.000
_cell.length_c   1.000
_cell.angle_alpha   90.00
_cell.angle_beta   90.00
_cell.angle_gamma   90.00
#
_symmetry.space_group_name_H-M   'P 1'
#
loop_
_entity.id
_entity.type
_entity.pdbx_description
1 polymer ?
#
loop_
_entity_poly.entity_id
_entity_poly.type
_entity_poly.pdbx_seq_one_letter_code
_entity_poly.pdbx_strand_id
1 'polypeptide(L)'
;MPLKVSEIKNFSPEQAMPEKIKKEAEPFFKGEENEAENLLSDALDWFAMQKKEAKVEKKKIVWEKRVPEEFFPPCIKLILGGLRDGRKRSLFTLINFLRMMNWSWDEIEQKLMEWNEKNTPRLPNTIILGQLRWNKMQSKQINPANCGTDTFYKGIGICKPDEICKFIKNPMTYVFKKMSQVRRKNEATDGRKNTKKDAGGQFKCYSCGKQFKTMKSLMMHKNKEHVS
;
A
#
# COMPACT_ATOMS: atom_id res chain seq x y z
N MET A 1 20.66 -23.74 41.03
CA MET A 1 21.03 -23.09 42.30
C MET A 1 21.52 -21.68 41.98
N PRO A 2 20.90 -20.62 42.50
CA PRO A 2 21.45 -19.28 42.35
C PRO A 2 22.77 -19.19 43.11
N LEU A 3 23.84 -18.82 42.42
CA LEU A 3 25.17 -18.62 42.99
C LEU A 3 25.41 -17.13 43.18
N LYS A 4 26.06 -16.74 44.27
CA LYS A 4 26.56 -15.37 44.41
C LYS A 4 27.73 -15.16 43.44
N VAL A 5 27.90 -13.92 42.97
CA VAL A 5 28.94 -13.58 41.99
C VAL A 5 30.35 -13.97 42.47
N SER A 6 30.60 -13.88 43.78
CA SER A 6 31.83 -14.31 44.45
C SER A 6 32.11 -15.81 44.40
N GLU A 7 31.07 -16.64 44.26
CA GLU A 7 31.15 -18.10 44.34
C GLU A 7 31.31 -18.77 42.96
N ILE A 8 31.18 -17.99 41.87
CA ILE A 8 31.27 -18.47 40.49
C ILE A 8 32.61 -19.16 40.21
N LYS A 9 33.71 -18.65 40.79
CA LYS A 9 35.06 -19.19 40.56
C LYS A 9 35.28 -20.58 41.16
N ASN A 10 34.50 -20.94 42.19
CA ASN A 10 34.62 -22.21 42.91
C ASN A 10 33.53 -23.21 42.51
N PHE A 11 32.77 -22.88 41.46
CA PHE A 11 31.67 -23.72 40.99
C PHE A 11 32.21 -24.97 40.29
N SER A 12 31.77 -26.15 40.74
CA SER A 12 32.02 -27.41 40.05
C SER A 12 30.74 -27.96 39.41
N PRO A 13 30.83 -28.61 38.23
CA PRO A 13 29.65 -29.16 37.53
C PRO A 13 28.82 -30.13 38.37
N GLU A 14 29.46 -30.87 39.28
CA GLU A 14 28.81 -31.82 40.18
C GLU A 14 27.86 -31.18 41.19
N GLN A 15 27.96 -29.86 41.42
CA GLN A 15 27.08 -29.07 42.29
C GLN A 15 25.77 -28.67 41.60
N ALA A 16 25.67 -28.83 40.27
CA ALA A 16 24.44 -28.57 39.52
C ALA A 16 23.52 -29.79 39.36
N MET A 17 23.82 -30.92 40.01
CA MET A 17 22.94 -32.09 40.00
C MET A 17 21.57 -31.72 40.62
N PRO A 18 20.44 -32.08 39.97
CA PRO A 18 19.09 -31.75 40.44
C PRO A 18 18.82 -32.12 41.90
N GLU A 19 19.40 -33.23 42.36
CA GLU A 19 19.26 -33.76 43.72
C GLU A 19 19.98 -32.91 44.79
N LYS A 20 21.00 -32.14 44.39
CA LYS A 20 21.83 -31.31 45.29
C LYS A 20 21.36 -29.85 45.35
N ILE A 21 20.28 -29.50 44.64
CA ILE A 21 19.74 -28.14 44.63
C ILE A 21 19.06 -27.87 45.98
N LYS A 22 19.66 -26.99 46.79
CA LYS A 22 19.06 -26.51 48.04
C LYS A 22 17.76 -25.74 47.74
N LYS A 23 16.68 -26.05 48.47
CA LYS A 23 15.36 -25.40 48.35
C LYS A 23 15.31 -23.98 48.93
N GLU A 24 16.34 -23.59 49.68
CA GLU A 24 16.45 -22.33 50.43
C GLU A 24 17.11 -21.20 49.62
N ALA A 25 16.97 -21.24 48.29
CA ALA A 25 17.39 -20.11 47.48
C ALA A 25 16.61 -18.87 47.89
N GLU A 26 17.31 -17.75 48.12
CA GLU A 26 16.61 -16.46 48.21
C GLU A 26 15.68 -16.32 47.01
N PRO A 27 14.46 -15.79 47.20
CA PRO A 27 13.53 -15.62 46.10
C PRO A 27 14.25 -14.85 44.99
N PHE A 28 14.15 -15.38 43.76
CA PHE A 28 14.79 -14.82 42.57
C PHE A 28 14.48 -13.33 42.39
N PHE A 29 13.37 -12.88 42.95
CA PHE A 29 12.93 -11.51 43.00
C PHE A 29 12.44 -11.16 44.41
N LYS A 30 12.89 -10.04 44.96
CA LYS A 30 12.31 -9.42 46.16
C LYS A 30 11.47 -8.25 45.69
N GLY A 31 10.15 -8.41 45.72
CA GLY A 31 9.24 -7.33 45.37
C GLY A 31 9.12 -6.31 46.50
N GLU A 32 8.78 -5.08 46.13
CA GLU A 32 8.46 -4.03 47.10
C GLU A 32 7.00 -4.15 47.57
N GLU A 33 6.69 -3.60 48.75
CA GLU A 33 5.30 -3.56 49.23
C GLU A 33 4.42 -2.80 48.22
N ASN A 34 3.26 -3.39 47.88
CA ASN A 34 2.29 -2.88 46.91
C ASN A 34 2.78 -2.81 45.44
N GLU A 35 3.94 -3.38 45.09
CA GLU A 35 4.43 -3.40 43.70
C GLU A 35 3.43 -4.06 42.73
N ALA A 36 2.81 -5.16 43.15
CA ALA A 36 1.81 -5.87 42.34
C ALA A 36 0.53 -5.02 42.11
N GLU A 37 0.12 -4.25 43.12
CA GLU A 37 -1.04 -3.36 43.04
C GLU A 37 -0.75 -2.13 42.17
N ASN A 38 0.45 -1.57 42.29
CA ASN A 38 0.92 -0.47 41.45
C ASN A 38 1.01 -0.92 39.98
N LEU A 39 1.61 -2.08 39.71
CA LEU A 39 1.71 -2.64 38.37
C LEU A 39 0.33 -2.87 37.75
N LEU A 40 -0.63 -3.38 38.53
CA LEU A 40 -2.00 -3.57 38.07
C LEU A 40 -2.69 -2.23 37.78
N SER A 41 -2.50 -1.23 38.64
CA SER A 41 -3.05 0.11 38.46
C SER A 41 -2.50 0.78 37.19
N ASP A 42 -1.19 0.73 36.99
CA ASP A 42 -0.52 1.24 35.79
C ASP A 42 -1.02 0.55 34.53
N ALA A 43 -1.20 -0.78 34.58
CA ALA A 43 -1.72 -1.56 33.46
C ALA A 43 -3.18 -1.18 33.12
N LEU A 44 -4.02 -0.94 34.13
CA LEU A 44 -5.40 -0.50 33.96
C LEU A 44 -5.49 0.93 33.42
N ASP A 45 -4.66 1.84 33.92
CA ASP A 45 -4.57 3.22 33.44
C ASP A 45 -4.08 3.26 31.99
N TRP A 46 -3.02 2.51 31.66
CA TRP A 46 -2.54 2.36 30.29
C TRP A 46 -3.63 1.80 29.37
N PHE A 47 -4.38 0.78 29.82
CA PHE A 47 -5.48 0.20 29.04
C PHE A 47 -6.66 1.17 28.87
N ALA A 48 -6.96 1.97 29.89
CA ALA A 48 -7.99 3.02 29.81
C ALA A 48 -7.57 4.14 28.84
N MET A 49 -6.28 4.50 28.80
CA MET A 49 -5.73 5.45 27.83
C MET A 49 -5.83 4.92 26.39
N GLN A 50 -5.60 3.62 26.16
CA GLN A 50 -5.72 3.00 24.83
C GLN A 50 -7.15 3.07 24.26
N LYS A 51 -8.18 3.06 25.11
CA LYS A 51 -9.58 3.10 24.65
C LYS A 51 -9.99 4.42 23.98
N LYS A 52 -9.21 5.51 24.12
CA LYS A 52 -9.50 6.81 23.48
C LYS A 52 -9.02 6.89 22.04
N GLU A 53 -8.12 6.02 21.59
CA GLU A 53 -7.84 5.86 20.16
C GLU A 53 -8.93 4.96 19.56
N ALA A 54 -10.08 5.55 19.23
CA ALA A 54 -11.10 4.87 18.45
C ALA A 54 -10.42 4.27 17.22
N LYS A 55 -10.34 2.93 17.17
CA LYS A 55 -9.87 2.20 16.00
C LYS A 55 -10.79 2.57 14.85
N VAL A 56 -10.41 3.59 14.08
CA VAL A 56 -11.08 3.91 12.83
C VAL A 56 -11.01 2.64 12.01
N GLU A 57 -12.16 2.00 11.79
CA GLU A 57 -12.26 0.87 10.88
C GLU A 57 -11.79 1.36 9.51
N LYS A 58 -10.54 1.02 9.18
CA LYS A 58 -9.97 1.38 7.88
C LYS A 58 -10.78 0.62 6.85
N LYS A 59 -11.60 1.34 6.08
CA LYS A 59 -12.37 0.78 4.97
C LYS A 59 -11.43 -0.08 4.13
N LYS A 60 -11.72 -1.38 4.03
CA LYS A 60 -10.99 -2.28 3.12
C LYS A 60 -11.26 -1.80 1.71
N ILE A 61 -10.20 -1.46 1.00
CA ILE A 61 -10.34 -0.99 -0.36
C ILE A 61 -10.51 -2.21 -1.26
N VAL A 62 -11.64 -2.28 -1.95
CA VAL A 62 -11.98 -3.36 -2.88
C VAL A 62 -12.16 -2.74 -4.25
N TRP A 63 -11.54 -3.34 -5.27
CA TRP A 63 -11.74 -2.93 -6.65
C TRP A 63 -12.90 -3.72 -7.24
N GLU A 64 -13.84 -3.03 -7.88
CA GLU A 64 -14.96 -3.69 -8.58
C GLU A 64 -14.49 -4.42 -9.85
N LYS A 65 -13.51 -3.84 -10.57
CA LYS A 65 -12.96 -4.37 -11.82
C LYS A 65 -11.45 -4.57 -11.71
N ARG A 66 -10.91 -5.48 -12.52
CA ARG A 66 -9.46 -5.68 -12.60
C ARG A 66 -8.76 -4.38 -13.00
N VAL A 67 -7.68 -4.05 -12.30
CA VAL A 67 -6.87 -2.88 -12.61
C VAL A 67 -5.94 -3.21 -13.80
N PRO A 68 -5.95 -2.42 -14.88
CA PRO A 68 -5.07 -2.66 -16.02
C PRO A 68 -3.63 -2.22 -15.74
N GLU A 69 -2.68 -2.84 -16.46
CA GLU A 69 -1.23 -2.69 -16.26
C GLU A 69 -0.73 -1.24 -16.44
N GLU A 70 -1.47 -0.42 -17.18
CA GLU A 70 -1.15 1.00 -17.40
C GLU A 70 -1.00 1.77 -16.09
N PHE A 71 -1.80 1.42 -15.09
CA PHE A 71 -1.81 2.06 -13.77
C PHE A 71 -0.75 1.51 -12.82
N PHE A 72 -0.01 0.47 -13.21
CA PHE A 72 0.97 -0.15 -12.32
C PHE A 72 2.16 0.79 -12.05
N PRO A 73 2.78 0.68 -10.87
CA PRO A 73 3.97 1.44 -10.51
C PRO A 73 5.17 1.04 -11.37
N PRO A 74 6.16 1.94 -11.53
CA PRO A 74 7.34 1.70 -12.35
C PRO A 74 8.10 0.43 -11.91
N CYS A 75 8.20 0.16 -10.60
CA CYS A 75 8.87 -1.03 -10.10
C CYS A 75 8.20 -2.34 -10.53
N ILE A 76 6.87 -2.41 -10.55
CA ILE A 76 6.13 -3.61 -11.00
C ILE A 76 6.26 -3.77 -12.51
N LYS A 77 6.20 -2.66 -13.27
CA LYS A 77 6.45 -2.71 -14.73
C LYS A 77 7.84 -3.21 -15.08
N LEU A 78 8.85 -2.78 -14.31
CA LEU A 78 10.22 -3.27 -14.46
C LEU A 78 10.34 -4.76 -14.13
N ILE A 79 9.67 -5.22 -13.07
CA ILE A 79 9.60 -6.66 -12.77
C ILE A 79 9.00 -7.41 -13.97
N LEU A 80 7.85 -6.96 -14.48
CA LEU A 80 7.16 -7.58 -15.63
C LEU A 80 7.98 -7.59 -16.92
N GLY A 81 8.98 -6.71 -17.03
CA GLY A 81 9.96 -6.68 -18.13
C GLY A 81 11.00 -7.80 -18.08
N GLY A 82 11.07 -8.56 -16.99
CA GLY A 82 12.03 -9.65 -16.78
C GLY A 82 13.18 -9.24 -15.86
N LEU A 83 13.74 -10.22 -15.15
CA LEU A 83 14.77 -10.01 -14.13
C LEU A 83 15.92 -11.01 -14.25
N ARG A 84 17.14 -10.49 -14.03
CA ARG A 84 18.37 -11.30 -13.88
C ARG A 84 18.55 -11.85 -12.47
N ASP A 85 18.27 -11.04 -11.46
CA ASP A 85 18.31 -11.40 -10.04
C ASP A 85 17.00 -10.97 -9.34
N GLY A 86 16.68 -11.59 -8.20
CA GLY A 86 15.52 -11.22 -7.39
C GLY A 86 14.22 -11.94 -7.73
N ARG A 87 14.20 -12.85 -8.71
CA ARG A 87 12.97 -13.50 -9.23
C ARG A 87 12.07 -14.10 -8.15
N LYS A 88 12.62 -14.81 -7.16
CA LYS A 88 11.81 -15.40 -6.05
C LYS A 88 11.16 -14.31 -5.18
N ARG A 89 11.88 -13.21 -4.92
CA ARG A 89 11.37 -12.05 -4.15
C ARG A 89 10.29 -11.31 -4.95
N SER A 90 10.50 -11.19 -6.26
CA SER A 90 9.55 -10.55 -7.18
C SER A 90 8.30 -11.39 -7.42
N LEU A 91 8.42 -12.73 -7.45
CA LEU A 91 7.28 -13.64 -7.56
C LEU A 91 6.26 -13.43 -6.42
N PHE A 92 6.74 -13.41 -5.17
CA PHE A 92 5.91 -13.08 -4.00
C PHE A 92 5.24 -11.71 -4.15
N THR A 93 5.99 -10.72 -4.63
CA THR A 93 5.47 -9.37 -4.84
C THR A 93 4.38 -9.32 -5.91
N LEU A 94 4.59 -9.99 -7.05
CA LEU A 94 3.65 -10.03 -8.17
C LEU A 94 2.35 -10.74 -7.78
N ILE A 95 2.42 -11.93 -7.16
CA ILE A 95 1.23 -12.69 -6.77
C ILE A 95 0.33 -11.84 -5.86
N ASN A 96 0.92 -11.27 -4.80
CA ASN A 96 0.16 -10.46 -3.85
C ASN A 96 -0.35 -9.17 -4.50
N PHE A 97 0.47 -8.48 -5.29
CA PHE A 97 0.06 -7.26 -5.96
C PHE A 97 -1.10 -7.49 -6.95
N LEU A 98 -1.00 -8.49 -7.83
CA LEU A 98 -2.03 -8.78 -8.83
C LEU A 98 -3.34 -9.25 -8.17
N ARG A 99 -3.25 -10.07 -7.12
CA ARG A 99 -4.42 -10.44 -6.30
C ARG A 99 -5.10 -9.19 -5.72
N MET A 100 -4.33 -8.20 -5.27
CA MET A 100 -4.87 -6.92 -4.78
C MET A 100 -5.43 -6.03 -5.88
N MET A 101 -5.02 -6.23 -7.13
CA MET A 101 -5.54 -5.53 -8.31
C MET A 101 -6.79 -6.19 -8.90
N ASN A 102 -7.38 -7.16 -8.19
CA ASN A 102 -8.57 -7.91 -8.60
C ASN A 102 -8.37 -8.69 -9.91
N TRP A 103 -7.18 -9.27 -10.10
CA TRP A 103 -6.93 -10.24 -11.18
C TRP A 103 -7.40 -11.63 -10.76
N SER A 104 -7.95 -12.39 -11.71
CA SER A 104 -8.34 -13.78 -11.46
C SER A 104 -7.12 -14.67 -11.27
N TRP A 105 -7.31 -15.81 -10.62
CA TRP A 105 -6.20 -16.73 -10.38
C TRP A 105 -5.60 -17.28 -11.67
N ASP A 106 -6.42 -17.50 -12.70
CA ASP A 106 -5.98 -18.02 -13.99
C ASP A 106 -5.20 -16.94 -14.75
N GLU A 107 -5.67 -15.68 -14.69
CA GLU A 107 -4.95 -14.53 -15.26
C GLU A 107 -3.59 -14.33 -14.57
N ILE A 108 -3.53 -14.46 -13.25
CA ILE A 108 -2.28 -14.36 -12.49
C ILE A 108 -1.33 -15.47 -12.90
N GLU A 109 -1.81 -16.71 -13.00
CA GLU A 109 -0.99 -17.85 -13.41
C GLU A 109 -0.40 -17.64 -14.80
N GLN A 110 -1.24 -17.32 -15.79
CA GLN A 110 -0.81 -17.04 -17.16
C GLN A 110 0.23 -15.91 -17.18
N LYS A 111 -0.03 -14.81 -16.47
CA LYS A 111 0.87 -13.66 -16.43
C LYS A 111 2.22 -13.99 -15.80
N LEU A 112 2.25 -14.85 -14.78
CA LEU A 112 3.49 -15.30 -14.14
C LEU A 112 4.30 -16.22 -15.05
N MET A 113 3.65 -17.06 -15.86
CA MET A 113 4.33 -17.90 -16.85
C MET A 113 4.95 -17.04 -17.96
N GLU A 114 4.19 -16.10 -18.53
CA GLU A 114 4.70 -15.12 -19.51
C GLU A 114 5.87 -14.29 -18.96
N TRP A 115 5.77 -13.86 -17.69
CA TRP A 115 6.85 -13.14 -17.02
C TRP A 115 8.10 -14.02 -16.83
N ASN A 116 7.90 -15.30 -16.51
CA ASN A 116 9.00 -16.24 -16.30
C ASN A 116 9.78 -16.53 -17.58
N GLU A 117 9.14 -16.49 -18.74
CA GLU A 117 9.81 -16.67 -20.04
C GLU A 117 10.84 -15.58 -20.32
N LYS A 118 10.56 -14.35 -19.85
CA LYS A 118 11.42 -13.16 -19.98
C LYS A 118 12.59 -13.13 -18.98
N ASN A 119 12.55 -14.00 -17.97
CA ASN A 119 13.55 -14.04 -16.91
C ASN A 119 14.79 -14.83 -17.33
N THR A 120 15.97 -14.41 -16.86
CA THR A 120 17.25 -15.09 -17.16
C THR A 120 18.11 -15.28 -15.91
N PRO A 121 18.34 -16.52 -15.43
CA PRO A 121 17.65 -17.76 -15.82
C PRO A 121 16.16 -17.78 -15.42
N ARG A 122 15.41 -18.71 -16.01
CA ARG A 122 13.99 -18.93 -15.68
C ARG A 122 13.87 -19.61 -14.31
N LEU A 123 12.78 -19.33 -13.60
CA LEU A 123 12.44 -20.08 -12.38
C LEU A 123 11.80 -21.42 -12.76
N PRO A 124 12.03 -22.49 -11.98
CA PRO A 124 11.28 -23.73 -12.14
C PRO A 124 9.78 -23.51 -11.94
N ASN A 125 8.95 -24.08 -12.81
CA ASN A 125 7.48 -23.95 -12.75
C ASN A 125 6.91 -24.47 -11.42
N THR A 126 7.55 -25.46 -10.80
CA THR A 126 7.17 -25.98 -9.47
C THR A 126 7.19 -24.90 -8.39
N ILE A 127 8.15 -23.97 -8.44
CA ILE A 127 8.24 -22.86 -7.48
C ILE A 127 7.11 -21.86 -7.70
N ILE A 128 6.80 -21.55 -8.97
CA ILE A 128 5.72 -20.62 -9.35
C ILE A 128 4.38 -21.17 -8.87
N LEU A 129 4.06 -22.40 -9.28
CA LEU A 129 2.81 -23.07 -8.93
C LEU A 129 2.71 -23.34 -7.43
N GLY A 130 3.81 -23.66 -6.77
CA GLY A 130 3.87 -23.86 -5.32
C GLY A 130 3.53 -22.58 -4.55
N GLN A 131 4.15 -21.46 -4.91
CA GLN A 131 3.82 -20.17 -4.28
C GLN A 131 2.40 -19.71 -4.60
N LEU A 132 1.92 -19.93 -5.82
CA LEU A 132 0.55 -19.59 -6.20
C LEU A 132 -0.48 -20.38 -5.39
N ARG A 133 -0.30 -21.70 -5.26
CA ARG A 133 -1.16 -22.57 -4.42
C ARG A 133 -1.14 -22.15 -2.97
N TRP A 134 0.04 -21.91 -2.40
CA TRP A 134 0.16 -21.44 -1.02
C TRP A 134 -0.60 -20.13 -0.80
N ASN A 135 -0.54 -19.19 -1.76
CA ASN A 135 -1.27 -17.93 -1.68
C ASN A 135 -2.80 -18.11 -1.80
N LYS A 136 -3.25 -19.00 -2.68
CA LYS A 136 -4.67 -19.39 -2.83
C LYS A 136 -5.27 -19.90 -1.52
N MET A 137 -4.49 -20.66 -0.75
CA MET A 137 -4.92 -21.20 0.56
C MET A 137 -5.01 -20.14 1.66
N GLN A 138 -4.46 -18.94 1.48
CA GLN A 138 -4.51 -17.90 2.50
C GLN A 138 -5.89 -17.24 2.55
N SER A 139 -6.57 -17.43 3.69
CA SER A 139 -7.88 -16.83 3.99
C SER A 139 -7.85 -15.31 3.99
N LYS A 140 -6.69 -14.71 4.33
CA LYS A 140 -6.47 -13.26 4.28
C LYS A 140 -5.65 -12.88 3.06
N GLN A 141 -6.02 -11.76 2.45
CA GLN A 141 -5.21 -11.14 1.41
C GLN A 141 -3.94 -10.57 2.02
N ILE A 142 -2.81 -11.12 1.62
CA ILE A 142 -1.49 -10.66 2.07
C ILE A 142 -1.09 -9.45 1.22
N ASN A 143 -0.58 -8.41 1.89
CA ASN A 143 -0.10 -7.23 1.19
C ASN A 143 1.17 -7.55 0.38
N PRO A 144 1.38 -6.92 -0.78
CA PRO A 144 2.67 -6.98 -1.45
C PRO A 144 3.74 -6.33 -0.56
N ALA A 145 5.00 -6.68 -0.83
CA ALA A 145 6.13 -6.12 -0.12
C ALA A 145 6.08 -4.58 -0.08
N ASN A 146 6.51 -3.97 1.02
CA ASN A 146 6.57 -2.52 1.13
C ASN A 146 7.81 -1.96 0.41
N CYS A 147 7.67 -0.75 -0.16
CA CYS A 147 8.76 -0.05 -0.84
C CYS A 147 9.87 0.40 0.11
N GLY A 148 9.54 0.60 1.40
CA GLY A 148 10.50 1.02 2.43
C GLY A 148 11.49 -0.06 2.86
N THR A 149 11.18 -1.33 2.62
CA THR A 149 12.08 -2.44 2.95
C THR A 149 13.12 -2.59 1.84
N ASP A 150 14.40 -2.41 2.18
CA ASP A 150 15.47 -2.41 1.21
C ASP A 150 15.61 -3.75 0.46
N THR A 151 15.15 -4.86 1.00
CA THR A 151 15.36 -6.21 0.43
C THR A 151 14.59 -6.51 -0.86
N PHE A 152 13.40 -5.92 -1.05
CA PHE A 152 12.48 -6.33 -2.12
C PHE A 152 12.57 -5.49 -3.39
N TYR A 153 12.78 -4.17 -3.26
CA TYR A 153 12.78 -3.25 -4.41
C TYR A 153 14.16 -2.63 -4.66
N LYS A 154 14.76 -2.04 -3.63
CA LYS A 154 16.07 -1.38 -3.75
C LYS A 154 17.21 -2.38 -3.90
N GLY A 155 17.19 -3.44 -3.09
CA GLY A 155 18.20 -4.50 -3.05
C GLY A 155 18.22 -5.41 -4.28
N ILE A 156 17.32 -5.22 -5.23
CA ILE A 156 17.38 -5.85 -6.57
C ILE A 156 17.48 -4.83 -7.71
N GLY A 157 17.64 -3.54 -7.38
CA GLY A 157 17.83 -2.47 -8.37
C GLY A 157 16.61 -2.10 -9.21
N ILE A 158 15.39 -2.50 -8.81
CA ILE A 158 14.15 -2.22 -9.57
C ILE A 158 13.44 -0.93 -9.13
N CYS A 159 13.88 -0.32 -8.04
CA CYS A 159 13.26 0.89 -7.51
C CYS A 159 13.69 2.10 -8.35
N LYS A 160 12.84 2.50 -9.31
CA LYS A 160 12.95 3.74 -10.08
C LYS A 160 11.78 4.67 -9.71
N PRO A 161 11.92 5.51 -8.67
CA PRO A 161 10.82 6.31 -8.17
C PRO A 161 10.44 7.40 -9.17
N ASP A 162 9.14 7.61 -9.36
CA ASP A 162 8.57 8.77 -10.05
C ASP A 162 8.00 9.80 -9.04
N GLU A 163 7.33 10.83 -9.53
CA GLU A 163 6.70 11.88 -8.70
C GLU A 163 5.63 11.33 -7.73
N ILE A 164 4.95 10.24 -8.09
CA ILE A 164 3.93 9.61 -7.24
C ILE A 164 4.63 8.76 -6.16
N CYS A 165 5.72 8.08 -6.51
CA CYS A 165 6.49 7.21 -5.62
C CYS A 165 7.03 7.93 -4.38
N LYS A 166 7.27 9.25 -4.43
CA LYS A 166 7.74 10.04 -3.28
C LYS A 166 6.79 9.98 -2.08
N PHE A 167 5.49 9.75 -2.33
CA PHE A 167 4.45 9.80 -1.33
C PHE A 167 3.78 8.45 -1.07
N ILE A 168 4.42 7.33 -1.41
CA ILE A 168 3.87 5.98 -1.19
C ILE A 168 4.80 5.15 -0.31
N LYS A 169 4.19 4.28 0.51
CA LYS A 169 4.91 3.25 1.27
C LYS A 169 4.78 1.86 0.63
N ASN A 170 3.72 1.66 -0.17
CA ASN A 170 3.37 0.39 -0.79
C ASN A 170 3.04 0.60 -2.28
N PRO A 171 3.43 -0.33 -3.18
CA PRO A 171 3.10 -0.24 -4.62
C PRO A 171 1.59 -0.18 -4.89
N MET A 172 0.75 -0.72 -4.01
CA MET A 172 -0.71 -0.68 -4.15
C MET A 172 -1.25 0.75 -4.07
N THR A 173 -0.71 1.57 -3.16
CA THR A 173 -1.11 2.98 -2.96
C THR A 173 -0.85 3.83 -4.21
N TYR A 174 0.16 3.43 -5.01
CA TYR A 174 0.47 4.09 -6.28
C TYR A 174 -0.72 4.08 -7.24
N VAL A 175 -1.35 2.92 -7.41
CA VAL A 175 -2.45 2.71 -8.36
C VAL A 175 -3.60 3.65 -8.04
N PHE A 176 -3.97 3.76 -6.76
CA PHE A 176 -5.01 4.69 -6.30
C PHE A 176 -4.69 6.14 -6.64
N LYS A 177 -3.47 6.59 -6.34
CA LYS A 177 -3.05 7.97 -6.63
C LYS A 177 -3.07 8.25 -8.13
N LYS A 178 -2.59 7.30 -8.94
CA LYS A 178 -2.56 7.44 -10.40
C LYS A 178 -3.96 7.48 -11.02
N MET A 179 -4.86 6.59 -10.60
CA MET A 179 -6.25 6.61 -11.06
C MET A 179 -6.98 7.89 -10.65
N SER A 180 -6.77 8.37 -9.43
CA SER A 180 -7.34 9.65 -8.97
C SER A 180 -6.84 10.83 -9.81
N GLN A 181 -5.56 10.87 -10.14
CA GLN A 181 -4.99 11.91 -11.01
C GLN A 181 -5.60 11.88 -12.42
N VAL A 182 -5.82 10.69 -13.00
CA VAL A 182 -6.45 10.56 -14.33
C VAL A 182 -7.91 11.02 -14.29
N ARG A 183 -8.67 10.63 -13.26
CA ARG A 183 -10.06 11.09 -13.08
C ARG A 183 -10.15 12.61 -13.01
N ARG A 184 -9.32 13.25 -12.17
CA ARG A 184 -9.27 14.72 -12.05
C ARG A 184 -8.89 15.42 -13.36
N LYS A 185 -7.96 14.85 -14.13
CA LYS A 185 -7.58 15.39 -15.45
C LYS A 185 -8.74 15.30 -16.43
N ASN A 186 -9.45 14.17 -16.46
CA ASN A 186 -10.60 13.97 -17.33
C ASN A 186 -11.73 14.94 -16.98
N GLU A 187 -12.07 15.09 -15.70
CA GLU A 187 -13.07 16.05 -15.21
C GLU A 187 -12.70 17.50 -15.58
N ALA A 188 -11.43 17.89 -15.42
CA ALA A 188 -10.95 19.21 -15.82
C ALA A 188 -11.04 19.43 -17.34
N THR A 189 -10.75 18.41 -18.15
CA THR A 189 -10.89 18.50 -19.61
C THR A 189 -12.34 18.54 -20.08
N ASP A 190 -13.24 17.83 -19.39
CA ASP A 190 -14.66 17.78 -19.74
C ASP A 190 -15.37 19.08 -19.33
N GLY A 191 -15.05 19.63 -18.16
CA GLY A 191 -15.48 20.99 -17.78
C GLY A 191 -14.96 22.07 -18.73
N ARG A 192 -13.76 21.89 -19.31
CA ARG A 192 -13.21 22.78 -20.34
C ARG A 192 -13.85 22.60 -21.72
N LYS A 193 -14.48 21.45 -22.00
CA LYS A 193 -15.28 21.22 -23.21
C LYS A 193 -16.70 21.77 -23.08
N ASN A 194 -17.34 21.61 -21.92
CA ASN A 194 -18.67 22.21 -21.67
C ASN A 194 -18.61 23.74 -21.72
N THR A 195 -17.63 24.38 -21.08
CA THR A 195 -17.43 25.84 -21.18
C THR A 195 -17.19 26.34 -22.62
N LYS A 196 -16.62 25.51 -23.51
CA LYS A 196 -16.48 25.82 -24.94
C LYS A 196 -17.74 25.52 -25.77
N LYS A 197 -18.55 24.54 -25.38
CA LYS A 197 -19.84 24.22 -26.02
C LYS A 197 -20.89 25.30 -25.71
N ASP A 198 -20.87 25.84 -24.49
CA ASP A 198 -21.76 26.94 -24.07
C ASP A 198 -21.35 28.30 -24.65
N ALA A 199 -20.11 28.46 -25.11
CA ALA A 199 -19.66 29.61 -25.89
C ALA A 199 -20.19 29.63 -27.35
N GLY A 200 -20.87 28.56 -27.78
CA GLY A 200 -21.55 28.45 -29.08
C GLY A 200 -23.04 28.79 -29.04
N GLY A 201 -23.58 29.28 -27.91
CA GLY A 201 -24.95 29.77 -27.84
C GLY A 201 -25.13 31.04 -28.65
N GLN A 202 -26.07 31.04 -29.61
CA GLN A 202 -26.48 32.26 -30.31
C GLN A 202 -27.04 33.27 -29.30
N PHE A 203 -26.29 34.31 -29.00
CA PHE A 203 -26.71 35.40 -28.13
C PHE A 203 -27.88 36.16 -28.80
N LYS A 204 -29.07 36.13 -28.22
CA LYS A 204 -30.26 36.83 -28.77
C LYS A 204 -30.39 38.23 -28.18
N CYS A 205 -30.62 39.23 -29.02
CA CYS A 205 -31.03 40.56 -28.57
C CYS A 205 -32.51 40.52 -28.17
N TYR A 206 -32.81 40.86 -26.91
CA TYR A 206 -34.18 40.86 -26.40
C TYR A 206 -35.03 42.01 -26.94
N SER A 207 -34.40 43.10 -27.40
CA SER A 207 -35.11 44.28 -27.93
C SER A 207 -35.57 44.10 -29.38
N CYS A 208 -34.87 43.31 -30.20
CA CYS A 208 -35.19 43.15 -31.63
C CYS A 208 -35.18 41.70 -32.14
N GLY A 209 -34.88 40.73 -31.26
CA GLY A 209 -34.87 39.31 -31.58
C GLY A 209 -33.68 38.80 -32.42
N LYS A 210 -32.77 39.66 -32.88
CA LYS A 210 -31.61 39.25 -33.70
C LYS A 210 -30.65 38.35 -32.92
N GLN A 211 -30.10 37.34 -33.60
CA GLN A 211 -29.17 36.37 -33.03
C GLN A 211 -27.73 36.70 -33.41
N PHE A 212 -26.81 36.54 -32.47
CA PHE A 212 -25.39 36.87 -32.63
C PHE A 212 -24.50 35.71 -32.20
N LYS A 213 -23.44 35.46 -32.94
CA LYS A 213 -22.50 34.36 -32.66
C LYS A 213 -21.60 34.65 -31.45
N THR A 214 -21.45 35.90 -31.04
CA THR A 214 -20.62 36.32 -29.91
C THR A 214 -21.28 37.43 -29.10
N MET A 215 -21.00 37.47 -27.79
CA MET A 215 -21.55 38.49 -26.90
C MET A 215 -21.10 39.92 -27.27
N LYS A 216 -19.89 40.06 -27.82
CA LYS A 216 -19.34 41.35 -28.31
C LYS A 216 -20.17 41.93 -29.46
N SER A 217 -20.61 41.08 -30.40
CA SER A 217 -21.45 41.49 -31.52
C SER A 217 -22.86 41.89 -31.05
N LEU A 218 -23.42 41.17 -30.08
CA LEU A 218 -24.67 41.55 -29.42
C LEU A 218 -24.57 42.92 -28.72
N MET A 219 -23.48 43.17 -27.96
CA MET A 219 -23.28 44.45 -27.27
C MET A 219 -23.12 45.63 -28.23
N MET A 220 -22.35 45.46 -29.32
CA MET A 220 -22.23 46.49 -30.35
C MET A 220 -23.57 46.80 -31.02
N HIS A 221 -24.38 45.77 -31.27
CA HIS A 221 -25.74 45.96 -31.78
C HIS A 221 -26.63 46.72 -30.79
N LYS A 222 -26.60 46.36 -29.49
CA LYS A 222 -27.35 47.07 -28.45
C LYS A 222 -26.97 48.55 -28.37
N ASN A 223 -25.68 48.87 -28.36
CA ASN A 223 -25.22 50.26 -28.25
C ASN A 223 -25.49 51.10 -29.50
N LYS A 224 -25.56 50.49 -30.70
CA LYS A 224 -25.86 51.24 -31.93
C LYS A 224 -27.35 51.45 -32.17
N GLU A 225 -28.18 50.49 -31.79
CA GLU A 225 -29.58 50.41 -32.27
C GLU A 225 -30.62 50.57 -31.15
N HIS A 226 -30.21 50.39 -29.88
CA HIS A 226 -31.13 50.40 -28.72
C HIS A 226 -30.70 51.37 -27.62
N VAL A 227 -29.58 52.08 -27.81
CA VAL A 227 -29.15 53.16 -26.93
C VAL A 227 -29.20 54.43 -27.76
N SER A 228 -30.30 55.18 -27.60
CA SER A 228 -30.43 56.60 -27.94
C SER A 228 -30.76 57.34 -26.66
#